data_AF-A0A6C0LIY4-F1
#
_entry.id   AF-A0A6C0LIY4-F1
#
_cell.length_a   1.000
_cell.length_b   1.000
_cell.length_c   1.000
_cell.angle_alpha   90.00
_cell.angle_beta   90.00
_cell.angle_gamma   90.00
#
_symmetry.space_group_name_H-M   'P 1'
#
loop_
_entity.id
_entity.type
_entity.pdbx_description
1 polymer ?
#
loop_
_entity_poly.entity_id
_entity_poly.type
_entity_poly.pdbx_seq_one_letter_code
_entity_poly.pdbx_strand_id
1 'polypeptide(L)'
;MNGSFLNDDNLKLIWDLINEETALSEKSQIINQNIIQIFRDNLTKFYNEHRESDLFTMNKKYIMFMINCIKKEEQISYKKNSNDLITFKEIQNNKRVKFDDELTRHLNDFKSAIPNEPLVIPDFKIKLEDEPIKEMEKELMEIKAKRNYEIDEINSRVPKPIIQKPSIQTSFVQPPFVQPPFVQKPAIEDSSNNKKYIKILDESPTNNVLNVINLGMDEESSYDDANIFNKLKRTSAPDVSMSNIAFELKRMNERIDNLYKIIEIKNEIKQ
;
A
#
# COMPACT_ATOMS: atom_id res chain seq x y z
N MET A 1 -7.74 18.83 41.41
CA MET A 1 -6.61 17.88 41.39
C MET A 1 -5.36 18.70 41.16
N ASN A 2 -4.60 18.98 42.22
CA ASN A 2 -3.32 19.70 42.10
C ASN A 2 -2.27 18.67 41.70
N GLY A 3 -2.15 18.39 40.41
CA GLY A 3 -1.14 17.48 39.88
C GLY A 3 0.25 18.10 40.04
N SER A 4 1.18 17.37 40.64
CA SER A 4 2.60 17.73 40.58
C SER A 4 3.14 17.39 39.19
N PHE A 5 4.00 18.25 38.64
CA PHE A 5 4.67 18.00 37.35
C PHE A 5 5.47 16.69 37.36
N LEU A 6 6.08 16.37 38.51
CA LEU A 6 6.88 15.16 38.74
C LEU A 6 6.03 13.93 39.12
N ASN A 7 4.70 13.99 38.98
CA ASN A 7 3.86 12.82 39.22
C ASN A 7 4.06 11.77 38.12
N ASP A 8 4.21 10.49 38.49
CA ASP A 8 4.47 9.40 37.55
C ASP A 8 3.39 9.29 36.46
N ASP A 9 2.12 9.50 36.81
CA ASP A 9 1.02 9.52 35.83
C ASP A 9 1.16 10.64 34.79
N ASN A 10 1.60 11.83 35.25
CA ASN A 10 1.82 12.98 34.38
C ASN A 10 3.04 12.76 33.47
N LEU A 11 4.11 12.18 34.02
CA LEU A 11 5.31 11.84 33.27
C LEU A 11 5.04 10.79 32.21
N LYS A 12 4.23 9.78 32.54
CA LYS A 12 3.79 8.76 31.58
C LYS A 12 2.97 9.39 30.46
N LEU A 13 2.00 10.25 30.77
CA LEU A 13 1.20 10.96 29.77
C LEU A 13 2.08 11.80 28.82
N ILE A 14 3.03 12.55 29.38
CA ILE A 14 3.96 13.36 28.58
C ILE A 14 4.80 12.47 27.66
N TRP A 15 5.30 11.36 28.18
CA TRP A 15 6.11 10.41 27.41
C TRP A 15 5.32 9.79 26.26
N ASP A 16 4.08 9.36 26.52
CA ASP A 16 3.19 8.79 25.53
C ASP A 16 2.89 9.81 24.41
N LEU A 17 2.58 11.06 24.77
CA LEU A 17 2.37 12.15 23.80
C LEU A 17 3.61 12.42 22.93
N ILE A 18 4.80 12.45 23.54
CA ILE A 18 6.04 12.65 22.79
C ILE A 18 6.26 11.49 21.81
N ASN A 19 6.05 10.24 22.23
CA ASN A 19 6.21 9.07 21.37
C ASN A 19 5.27 9.07 20.18
N GLU A 20 4.01 9.47 20.38
CA GLU A 20 3.02 9.62 19.32
C GLU A 20 3.40 10.72 18.33
N GLU A 21 3.80 11.90 18.82
CA GLU A 21 4.07 13.07 17.97
C GLU A 21 5.39 12.96 17.18
N THR A 22 6.39 12.25 17.71
CA THR A 22 7.75 12.20 17.12
C THR A 22 8.02 10.95 16.27
N ALA A 23 7.01 10.12 16.02
CA ALA A 23 7.10 8.86 15.26
C ALA A 23 8.32 8.01 15.69
N LEU A 24 8.61 8.00 16.99
CA LEU A 24 9.78 7.27 17.56
C LEU A 24 9.60 5.76 17.45
N SER A 25 8.37 5.28 17.25
CA SER A 25 8.03 3.88 17.08
C SER A 25 8.71 3.25 15.86
N GLU A 26 9.01 4.02 14.82
CA GLU A 26 9.68 3.53 13.60
C GLU A 26 11.22 3.59 13.67
N LYS A 27 11.78 4.18 14.73
CA LYS A 27 13.22 4.41 14.87
C LYS A 27 13.92 3.28 15.62
N SER A 28 15.21 3.13 15.32
CA SER A 28 16.12 2.14 15.95
C SER A 28 16.02 2.16 17.48
N GLN A 29 16.00 0.97 18.10
CA GLN A 29 15.99 0.80 19.56
C GLN A 29 17.06 1.62 20.29
N ILE A 30 18.20 1.86 19.65
CA ILE A 30 19.32 2.64 20.19
C ILE A 30 18.94 4.13 20.31
N ILE A 31 18.25 4.68 19.32
CA ILE A 31 17.77 6.08 19.33
C ILE A 31 16.75 6.24 20.46
N ASN A 32 15.87 5.27 20.64
CA ASN A 32 14.86 5.30 21.70
C ASN A 32 15.47 5.26 23.10
N GLN A 33 16.53 4.48 23.32
CA GLN A 33 17.25 4.49 24.61
C GLN A 33 17.93 5.82 24.91
N ASN A 34 18.56 6.44 23.91
CA ASN A 34 19.18 7.76 24.07
C ASN A 34 18.12 8.83 24.41
N ILE A 35 16.97 8.80 23.75
CA ILE A 35 15.87 9.75 24.01
C ILE A 35 15.31 9.57 25.41
N ILE A 36 15.13 8.33 25.89
CA ILE A 36 14.70 8.06 27.28
C ILE A 36 15.70 8.63 28.28
N GLN A 37 17.00 8.50 27.98
CA GLN A 37 18.05 9.05 28.85
C GLN A 37 18.00 10.58 28.86
N ILE A 38 17.90 11.22 27.69
CA ILE A 38 17.75 12.68 27.55
C ILE A 38 16.50 13.18 28.28
N PHE A 39 15.39 12.43 28.20
CA PHE A 39 14.16 12.75 28.92
C PHE A 39 14.42 12.80 30.43
N ARG A 40 14.93 11.71 31.01
CA ARG A 40 15.19 11.59 32.46
C ARG A 40 16.18 12.65 32.95
N ASP A 41 17.28 12.85 32.22
CA ASP A 41 18.36 13.74 32.64
C ASP A 41 17.98 15.22 32.61
N ASN A 42 17.06 15.60 31.71
CA ASN A 42 16.59 16.97 31.58
C ASN A 42 15.37 17.26 32.45
N LEU A 43 14.66 16.23 32.92
CA LEU A 43 13.40 16.40 33.63
C LEU A 43 13.56 17.24 34.92
N THR A 44 14.55 16.88 35.75
CA THR A 44 14.82 17.58 37.01
C THR A 44 15.33 18.99 36.77
N LYS A 45 16.17 19.19 35.75
CA LYS A 45 16.72 20.51 35.39
C LYS A 45 15.61 21.44 34.92
N PHE A 46 14.80 20.97 33.97
CA PHE A 46 13.67 21.72 33.43
C PHE A 46 12.67 22.11 34.51
N TYR A 47 12.32 21.17 35.40
CA TYR A 47 11.40 21.44 36.50
C TYR A 47 11.91 22.55 37.42
N ASN A 48 13.20 22.52 37.77
CA ASN A 48 13.81 23.52 38.64
C ASN A 48 13.83 24.93 38.00
N GLU A 49 14.01 25.02 36.69
CA GLU A 49 14.01 26.30 35.95
C GLU A 49 12.61 26.91 35.79
N HIS A 50 11.56 26.08 35.82
CA HIS A 50 10.20 26.51 35.45
C HIS A 50 9.20 26.44 36.60
N ARG A 51 9.63 26.22 37.85
CA ARG A 51 8.79 25.92 39.05
C ARG A 51 7.58 26.81 39.26
N GLU A 52 7.61 28.04 38.74
CA GLU A 52 6.56 29.05 38.91
C GLU A 52 5.41 28.93 37.89
N SER A 53 5.55 28.06 36.88
CA SER A 53 4.52 27.88 35.85
C SER A 53 3.44 26.88 36.30
N ASP A 54 2.21 27.12 35.84
CA ASP A 54 1.12 26.15 35.95
C ASP A 54 1.47 24.80 35.30
N LEU A 55 0.93 23.70 35.84
CA LEU A 55 1.22 22.33 35.40
C LEU A 55 1.02 22.16 33.90
N PHE A 56 -0.09 22.68 33.38
CA PHE A 56 -0.40 22.59 31.96
C PHE A 56 0.64 23.33 31.11
N THR A 57 1.08 24.50 31.58
CA THR A 57 2.11 25.30 30.92
C THR A 57 3.47 24.62 30.97
N MET A 58 3.83 24.01 32.10
CA MET A 58 5.05 23.20 32.22
C MET A 58 5.03 22.01 31.26
N ASN A 59 3.95 21.24 31.25
CA ASN A 59 3.80 20.06 30.38
C ASN A 59 3.99 20.45 28.91
N LYS A 60 3.30 21.51 28.45
CA LYS A 60 3.41 21.99 27.08
C LYS A 60 4.82 22.46 26.73
N LYS A 61 5.46 23.23 27.62
CA LYS A 61 6.83 23.72 27.42
C LYS A 61 7.83 22.55 27.38
N TYR A 62 7.65 21.55 28.23
CA TYR A 62 8.55 20.40 28.29
C TYR A 62 8.41 19.47 27.08
N ILE A 63 7.18 19.20 26.64
CA ILE A 63 6.93 18.44 25.40
C ILE A 63 7.62 19.14 24.22
N MET A 64 7.43 20.45 24.07
CA MET A 64 8.07 21.23 23.01
C MET A 64 9.61 21.22 23.12
N PHE A 65 10.15 21.31 24.34
CA PHE A 65 11.58 21.20 24.59
C PHE A 65 12.12 19.83 24.12
N MET A 66 11.46 18.74 24.51
CA MET A 66 11.85 17.38 24.13
C MET A 66 11.76 17.15 22.62
N ILE A 67 10.69 17.60 21.97
CA ILE A 67 10.54 17.52 20.50
C ILE A 67 11.70 18.24 19.81
N ASN A 68 12.10 19.41 20.30
CA ASN A 68 13.22 20.16 19.74
C ASN A 68 14.57 19.46 19.98
N CYS A 69 14.76 18.81 21.13
CA CYS A 69 15.95 18.00 21.41
C CYS A 69 16.04 16.82 20.43
N ILE A 70 14.94 16.08 20.24
CA ILE A 70 14.86 14.93 19.33
C ILE A 70 15.17 15.35 17.89
N LYS A 71 14.56 16.45 17.41
CA LYS A 71 14.82 16.98 16.05
C LYS A 71 16.28 17.39 15.84
N LYS A 72 16.95 17.92 16.87
CA LYS A 72 18.39 18.25 16.80
C LYS A 72 19.25 16.99 16.73
N GLU A 73 18.93 15.98 17.53
CA GLU A 73 19.62 14.68 17.52
C GLU A 73 19.57 14.03 16.13
N GLU A 74 18.39 14.04 15.49
CA GLU A 74 18.20 13.55 14.12
C GLU A 74 19.10 14.28 13.12
N GLN A 75 19.12 15.61 13.16
CA GLN A 75 19.97 16.40 12.26
C GLN A 75 21.47 16.16 12.47
N ILE A 76 21.89 15.86 13.71
CA ILE A 76 23.28 15.53 14.03
C ILE A 76 23.64 14.14 13.51
N SER A 77 22.72 13.17 13.55
CA SER A 77 22.93 11.84 12.96
C SER A 77 23.16 11.90 11.45
N TYR A 78 22.50 12.82 10.73
CA TYR A 78 22.75 13.00 9.29
C TYR A 78 24.07 13.73 8.99
N LYS A 79 24.55 14.57 9.92
CA LYS A 79 25.83 15.29 9.77
C LYS A 79 27.06 14.47 10.18
N LYS A 80 26.93 13.51 11.08
CA LYS A 80 28.08 12.68 11.49
C LYS A 80 28.61 11.78 10.37
N ASN A 81 27.80 11.51 9.34
CA ASN A 81 28.18 10.73 8.17
C ASN A 81 28.67 11.58 6.97
N SER A 82 28.77 12.90 7.11
CA SER A 82 29.23 13.78 6.00
C SER A 82 30.73 14.10 6.04
N ASN A 83 31.46 13.61 7.05
CA ASN A 83 32.92 13.81 7.13
C ASN A 83 33.72 12.59 6.66
N ASP A 84 33.08 11.46 6.41
CA ASP A 84 33.70 10.38 5.65
C ASP A 84 33.47 10.66 4.17
N LEU A 85 34.57 10.72 3.41
CA LEU A 85 34.53 10.80 1.95
C LEU A 85 33.83 9.55 1.42
N ILE A 86 32.51 9.63 1.23
CA ILE A 86 31.73 8.52 0.67
C ILE A 86 32.25 8.27 -0.74
N THR A 87 32.82 7.09 -0.96
CA THR A 87 33.33 6.72 -2.28
C THR A 87 32.16 6.39 -3.21
N PHE A 88 32.33 6.64 -4.51
CA PHE A 88 31.33 6.30 -5.53
C PHE A 88 30.85 4.83 -5.43
N LYS A 89 31.78 3.92 -5.10
CA LYS A 89 31.51 2.49 -4.92
C LYS A 89 30.52 2.24 -3.77
N GLU A 90 30.62 3.01 -2.70
CA GLU A 90 29.77 2.90 -1.53
C GLU A 90 28.35 3.42 -1.80
N ILE A 91 28.23 4.50 -2.59
CA ILE A 91 26.93 4.99 -3.09
C ILE A 91 26.26 3.93 -3.96
N GLN A 92 27.00 3.33 -4.89
CA GLN A 92 26.44 2.27 -5.74
C GLN A 92 26.03 1.05 -4.92
N ASN A 93 26.84 0.65 -3.94
CA ASN A 93 26.51 -0.46 -3.06
C ASN A 93 25.25 -0.17 -2.24
N ASN A 94 25.12 1.03 -1.68
CA ASN A 94 23.95 1.43 -0.91
C ASN A 94 22.68 1.46 -1.77
N LYS A 95 22.77 1.98 -3.01
CA LYS A 95 21.66 1.93 -3.98
C LYS A 95 21.25 0.50 -4.31
N ARG A 96 22.23 -0.41 -4.50
CA ARG A 96 21.96 -1.81 -4.78
C ARG A 96 21.26 -2.49 -3.59
N VAL A 97 21.76 -2.28 -2.37
CA VAL A 97 21.17 -2.84 -1.16
C VAL A 97 19.73 -2.34 -0.98
N LYS A 98 19.48 -1.03 -1.12
CA LYS A 98 18.12 -0.47 -1.06
C LYS A 98 17.18 -1.09 -2.11
N PHE A 99 17.67 -1.28 -3.32
CA PHE A 99 16.89 -1.91 -4.39
C PHE A 99 16.55 -3.37 -4.06
N ASP A 100 17.53 -4.14 -3.58
CA ASP A 100 17.33 -5.55 -3.22
C ASP A 100 16.36 -5.70 -2.03
N ASP A 101 16.42 -4.79 -1.05
CA ASP A 101 15.49 -4.72 0.07
C ASP A 101 14.06 -4.40 -0.38
N GLU A 102 13.91 -3.40 -1.26
CA GLU A 102 12.61 -2.99 -1.82
C GLU A 102 12.00 -4.10 -2.69
N LEU A 103 12.82 -4.76 -3.52
CA LEU A 103 12.41 -5.92 -4.31
C LEU A 103 11.91 -7.06 -3.41
N THR A 104 12.66 -7.37 -2.35
CA THR A 104 12.30 -8.42 -1.40
C THR A 104 10.99 -8.09 -0.68
N ARG A 105 10.81 -6.83 -0.28
CA ARG A 105 9.57 -6.35 0.33
C ARG A 105 8.38 -6.54 -0.62
N HIS A 106 8.50 -6.10 -1.87
CA HIS A 106 7.42 -6.27 -2.86
C HIS A 106 7.09 -7.73 -3.16
N LEU A 107 8.10 -8.61 -3.21
CA LEU A 107 7.87 -10.04 -3.39
C LEU A 107 7.11 -10.65 -2.21
N ASN A 108 7.43 -10.22 -0.98
CA ASN A 108 6.74 -10.69 0.22
C ASN A 108 5.29 -10.15 0.27
N ASP A 109 5.09 -8.87 -0.03
CA ASP A 109 3.77 -8.26 -0.13
C ASP A 109 2.92 -9.00 -1.16
N PHE A 110 3.48 -9.28 -2.34
CA PHE A 110 2.80 -10.04 -3.39
C PHE A 110 2.44 -11.47 -2.95
N LYS A 111 3.37 -12.19 -2.33
CA LYS A 111 3.11 -13.54 -1.79
C LYS A 111 2.04 -13.54 -0.70
N SER A 112 1.96 -12.48 0.10
CA SER A 112 0.94 -12.34 1.14
C SER A 112 -0.44 -11.97 0.59
N ALA A 113 -0.48 -11.23 -0.52
CA ALA A 113 -1.71 -10.77 -1.16
C ALA A 113 -2.38 -11.85 -2.02
N ILE A 114 -1.63 -12.87 -2.45
CA ILE A 114 -2.19 -14.03 -3.13
C ILE A 114 -2.63 -15.04 -2.06
N PRO A 115 -3.94 -15.25 -1.84
CA PRO A 115 -4.40 -16.32 -0.97
C PRO A 115 -3.93 -17.66 -1.57
N ASN A 116 -3.04 -18.34 -0.85
CA ASN A 116 -2.57 -19.69 -1.19
C ASN A 116 -3.63 -20.77 -0.90
N GLU A 117 -4.84 -20.39 -0.47
CA GLU A 117 -5.91 -21.33 -0.33
C GLU A 117 -6.37 -21.76 -1.72
N PRO A 118 -6.25 -23.06 -2.07
CA PRO A 118 -6.81 -23.55 -3.30
C PRO A 118 -8.30 -23.21 -3.27
N LEU A 119 -8.74 -22.41 -4.25
CA LEU A 119 -10.14 -22.03 -4.39
C LEU A 119 -10.98 -23.31 -4.29
N VAL A 120 -11.87 -23.36 -3.30
CA VAL A 120 -12.81 -24.48 -3.15
C VAL A 120 -13.61 -24.51 -4.44
N ILE A 121 -13.34 -25.51 -5.28
CA ILE A 121 -14.07 -25.70 -6.52
C ILE A 121 -15.55 -25.85 -6.11
N PRO A 122 -16.44 -24.94 -6.55
CA PRO A 122 -17.85 -25.03 -6.17
C PRO A 122 -18.37 -26.40 -6.61
N ASP A 123 -18.82 -27.19 -5.63
CA ASP A 123 -19.44 -28.47 -5.89
C ASP A 123 -20.84 -28.20 -6.44
N PHE A 124 -20.96 -28.18 -7.77
CA PHE A 124 -22.24 -28.01 -8.48
C PHE A 124 -23.14 -29.24 -8.39
N LYS A 125 -22.79 -30.26 -7.59
CA LYS A 125 -23.72 -31.31 -7.24
C LYS A 125 -24.88 -30.68 -6.48
N ILE A 126 -26.03 -30.65 -7.13
CA ILE A 126 -27.33 -30.38 -6.51
C ILE A 126 -27.42 -31.31 -5.30
N LYS A 127 -27.30 -30.77 -4.09
CA LYS A 127 -27.49 -31.52 -2.86
C LYS A 127 -28.99 -31.87 -2.83
N LEU A 128 -29.31 -33.11 -3.15
CA LEU A 128 -30.66 -33.69 -3.11
C LEU A 128 -31.17 -33.87 -1.65
N GLU A 129 -30.82 -32.93 -0.77
CA GLU A 129 -31.27 -32.87 0.63
C GLU A 129 -32.38 -31.84 0.83
N ASP A 130 -32.91 -31.25 -0.24
CA ASP A 130 -34.22 -30.62 -0.17
C ASP A 130 -35.23 -31.74 0.11
N GLU A 131 -35.72 -31.79 1.35
CA GLU A 131 -36.89 -32.60 1.68
C GLU A 131 -37.98 -32.31 0.65
N PRO A 132 -38.77 -33.32 0.22
CA PRO A 132 -39.94 -33.07 -0.60
C PRO A 132 -40.74 -31.94 0.05
N ILE A 133 -41.14 -30.93 -0.73
CA ILE A 133 -41.83 -29.73 -0.23
C ILE A 133 -43.22 -30.16 0.27
N LYS A 134 -43.26 -30.72 1.50
CA LYS A 134 -44.46 -31.29 2.15
C LYS A 134 -45.59 -30.27 2.26
N GLU A 135 -45.24 -28.99 2.34
CA GLU A 135 -46.20 -27.89 2.40
C GLU A 135 -46.93 -27.66 1.07
N MET A 136 -46.21 -27.74 -0.06
CA MET A 136 -46.80 -27.59 -1.40
C MET A 136 -47.72 -28.78 -1.71
N GLU A 137 -47.32 -29.99 -1.31
CA GLU A 137 -48.14 -31.19 -1.51
C GLU A 137 -49.43 -31.14 -0.68
N LYS A 138 -49.36 -30.61 0.55
CA LYS A 138 -50.53 -30.35 1.40
C LYS A 138 -51.47 -29.32 0.77
N GLU A 139 -50.93 -28.22 0.24
CA GLU A 139 -51.72 -27.19 -0.44
C GLU A 139 -52.37 -27.71 -1.71
N LEU A 140 -51.65 -28.48 -2.53
CA LEU A 140 -52.19 -29.17 -3.71
C LEU A 140 -53.32 -30.13 -3.34
N MET A 141 -53.17 -30.87 -2.24
CA MET A 141 -54.19 -31.80 -1.76
C MET A 141 -55.45 -31.05 -1.30
N GLU A 142 -55.29 -29.93 -0.59
CA GLU A 142 -56.40 -29.08 -0.15
C GLU A 142 -57.13 -28.43 -1.34
N ILE A 143 -56.39 -27.89 -2.31
CA ILE A 143 -56.96 -27.32 -3.54
C ILE A 143 -57.75 -28.38 -4.31
N LYS A 144 -57.21 -29.60 -4.41
CA LYS A 144 -57.89 -30.71 -5.10
C LYS A 144 -59.16 -31.14 -4.38
N ALA A 145 -59.13 -31.22 -3.04
CA ALA A 145 -60.30 -31.53 -2.22
C ALA A 145 -61.39 -30.47 -2.37
N LYS A 146 -61.01 -29.18 -2.32
CA LYS A 146 -61.93 -28.06 -2.51
C LYS A 146 -62.57 -28.08 -3.91
N ARG A 147 -61.78 -28.32 -4.96
CA ARG A 147 -62.31 -28.44 -6.33
C ARG A 147 -63.32 -29.58 -6.47
N ASN A 148 -63.02 -30.75 -5.90
CA ASN A 148 -63.94 -31.89 -5.96
C ASN A 148 -65.25 -31.58 -5.23
N TYR A 149 -65.18 -30.93 -4.06
CA TYR A 149 -66.36 -30.48 -3.33
C TYR A 149 -67.22 -29.51 -4.15
N GLU A 150 -66.60 -28.50 -4.77
CA GLU A 150 -67.30 -27.54 -5.64
C GLU A 150 -67.95 -28.22 -6.86
N ILE A 151 -67.28 -29.21 -7.47
CA ILE A 151 -67.83 -30.01 -8.58
C ILE A 151 -69.07 -30.79 -8.13
N ASP A 152 -69.02 -31.44 -6.97
CA ASP A 152 -70.14 -32.19 -6.42
C ASP A 152 -71.31 -31.27 -6.08
N GLU A 153 -71.03 -30.08 -5.55
CA GLU A 153 -72.04 -29.06 -5.28
C GLU A 153 -72.71 -28.57 -6.57
N ILE A 154 -71.93 -28.28 -7.62
CA ILE A 154 -72.46 -27.92 -8.94
C ILE A 154 -73.31 -29.06 -9.51
N ASN A 155 -72.81 -30.29 -9.48
CA ASN A 155 -73.54 -31.47 -9.98
C ASN A 155 -74.84 -31.73 -9.20
N SER A 156 -74.89 -31.38 -7.91
CA SER A 156 -76.10 -31.51 -7.08
C SER A 156 -77.16 -30.44 -7.38
N ARG A 157 -76.74 -29.24 -7.82
CA ARG A 157 -77.62 -28.10 -8.08
C ARG A 157 -78.15 -28.05 -9.51
N VAL A 158 -77.54 -28.77 -10.45
CA VAL A 158 -78.02 -28.87 -11.83
C VAL A 158 -79.04 -30.01 -11.93
N PRO A 159 -80.33 -29.74 -12.22
CA PRO A 159 -81.29 -30.81 -12.51
C PRO A 159 -80.81 -31.56 -13.76
N LYS A 160 -80.61 -32.88 -13.63
CA LYS A 160 -80.12 -33.78 -14.69
C LYS A 160 -80.84 -33.49 -16.02
N PRO A 161 -80.15 -32.95 -17.03
CA PRO A 161 -80.64 -33.09 -18.39
C PRO A 161 -80.41 -34.55 -18.80
N ILE A 162 -81.48 -35.19 -19.24
CA ILE A 162 -81.39 -36.40 -20.05
C ILE A 162 -80.60 -35.99 -21.31
N ILE A 163 -79.38 -36.51 -21.51
CA ILE A 163 -78.73 -36.85 -22.80
C ILE A 163 -77.19 -36.94 -22.65
N GLN A 164 -76.70 -38.13 -23.02
CA GLN A 164 -75.38 -38.50 -23.58
C GLN A 164 -74.08 -38.14 -22.83
N LYS A 165 -73.37 -39.20 -22.40
CA LYS A 165 -71.96 -39.19 -22.02
C LYS A 165 -71.09 -38.61 -23.16
N PRO A 166 -70.33 -37.52 -22.95
CA PRO A 166 -69.13 -37.30 -23.73
C PRO A 166 -68.01 -38.14 -23.12
N SER A 167 -67.51 -39.08 -23.92
CA SER A 167 -66.24 -39.75 -23.67
C SER A 167 -65.13 -38.71 -23.67
N ILE A 168 -64.69 -38.27 -22.50
CA ILE A 168 -63.46 -37.49 -22.37
C ILE A 168 -62.31 -38.47 -22.62
N GLN A 169 -61.83 -38.48 -23.87
CA GLN A 169 -60.52 -39.02 -24.18
C GLN A 169 -59.49 -38.14 -23.48
N THR A 170 -58.80 -38.71 -22.51
CA THR A 170 -57.58 -38.13 -21.96
C THR A 170 -56.53 -38.17 -23.08
N SER A 171 -56.36 -37.06 -23.78
CA SER A 171 -55.18 -36.84 -24.61
C SER A 171 -53.96 -36.84 -23.71
N PHE A 172 -53.25 -37.97 -23.68
CA PHE A 172 -51.90 -38.08 -23.16
C PHE A 172 -51.01 -37.13 -23.99
N VAL A 173 -50.86 -35.89 -23.52
CA VAL A 173 -49.80 -35.00 -24.02
C VAL A 173 -48.52 -35.49 -23.38
N GLN A 174 -47.70 -36.20 -24.16
CA GLN A 174 -46.33 -36.51 -23.76
C GLN A 174 -45.60 -35.18 -23.49
N PRO A 175 -44.83 -35.06 -22.39
CA PRO A 175 -43.97 -33.90 -22.21
C PRO A 175 -42.95 -33.86 -23.37
N PRO A 176 -42.64 -32.68 -23.93
CA PRO A 176 -41.64 -32.56 -24.98
C PRO A 176 -40.29 -33.04 -24.43
N PHE A 177 -39.70 -34.02 -25.11
CA PHE A 177 -38.34 -34.47 -24.87
C PHE A 177 -37.37 -33.34 -25.23
N VAL A 178 -36.95 -32.57 -24.23
CA VAL A 178 -35.87 -31.59 -24.38
C VAL A 178 -34.56 -32.34 -24.29
N GLN A 179 -33.89 -32.53 -25.43
CA GLN A 179 -32.48 -32.95 -25.43
C GLN A 179 -31.65 -31.85 -24.75
N PRO A 180 -30.76 -32.17 -23.80
CA PRO A 180 -29.82 -31.18 -23.29
C PRO A 180 -28.91 -30.72 -24.43
N PRO A 181 -28.57 -29.42 -24.51
CA PRO A 181 -27.68 -28.91 -25.55
C PRO A 181 -26.33 -29.59 -25.45
N PHE A 182 -25.87 -30.12 -26.58
CA PHE A 182 -24.53 -30.67 -26.74
C PHE A 182 -23.51 -29.53 -26.61
N VAL A 183 -22.89 -29.41 -25.44
CA VAL A 183 -21.77 -28.49 -25.22
C VAL A 183 -20.53 -29.10 -25.88
N GLN A 184 -20.14 -28.57 -27.04
CA GLN A 184 -18.80 -28.80 -27.55
C GLN A 184 -17.79 -28.20 -26.57
N LYS A 185 -16.95 -29.05 -25.98
CA LYS A 185 -15.74 -28.62 -25.27
C LYS A 185 -14.89 -27.78 -26.22
N PRO A 186 -14.47 -26.56 -25.87
CA PRO A 186 -13.38 -25.92 -26.57
C PRO A 186 -12.13 -26.77 -26.35
N ALA A 187 -11.46 -27.12 -27.44
CA ALA A 187 -10.12 -27.69 -27.39
C ALA A 187 -9.21 -26.68 -26.67
N ILE A 188 -8.68 -27.10 -25.53
CA ILE A 188 -7.56 -26.42 -24.89
C ILE A 188 -6.36 -26.76 -25.77
N GLU A 189 -6.00 -25.86 -26.67
CA GLU A 189 -4.65 -25.85 -27.23
C GLU A 189 -3.70 -25.50 -26.09
N ASP A 190 -2.84 -26.45 -25.75
CA ASP A 190 -1.64 -26.24 -24.94
C ASP A 190 -0.69 -25.26 -25.65
N SER A 191 -0.99 -23.97 -25.58
CA SER A 191 0.00 -22.92 -25.83
C SER A 191 0.91 -22.81 -24.61
N SER A 192 1.71 -23.85 -24.42
CA SER A 192 2.92 -23.77 -23.63
C SER A 192 3.88 -22.78 -24.30
N ASN A 193 4.43 -21.88 -23.48
CA ASN A 193 5.63 -21.08 -23.76
C ASN A 193 5.47 -19.73 -24.48
N ASN A 194 4.70 -18.80 -23.89
CA ASN A 194 4.99 -17.37 -24.01
C ASN A 194 5.55 -16.81 -22.70
N LYS A 195 6.67 -17.38 -22.23
CA LYS A 195 7.52 -16.74 -21.22
C LYS A 195 8.61 -15.98 -21.96
N LYS A 196 8.52 -14.65 -21.99
CA LYS A 196 9.60 -13.78 -22.46
C LYS A 196 10.70 -13.79 -21.38
N TYR A 197 11.81 -14.46 -21.66
CA TYR A 197 13.01 -14.38 -20.84
C TYR A 197 13.96 -13.32 -21.42
N ILE A 198 14.48 -12.45 -20.55
CA ILE A 198 15.65 -11.64 -20.86
C ILE A 198 16.85 -12.58 -20.72
N LYS A 199 17.43 -12.97 -21.86
CA LYS A 199 18.64 -13.77 -21.89
C LYS A 199 19.83 -12.82 -21.77
N ILE A 200 20.31 -12.59 -20.54
CA ILE A 200 21.65 -12.06 -20.32
C ILE A 200 22.57 -13.25 -20.57
N LEU A 201 23.36 -13.21 -21.64
CA LEU A 201 24.41 -14.19 -21.85
C LEU A 201 25.68 -13.45 -22.21
N ASP A 202 26.62 -13.45 -21.28
CA ASP A 202 27.91 -13.99 -21.65
C ASP A 202 27.87 -15.51 -21.50
N GLU A 203 28.57 -16.15 -22.45
CA GLU A 203 28.86 -17.58 -22.61
C GLU A 203 27.86 -18.40 -23.44
N SER A 204 27.85 -18.06 -24.74
CA SER A 204 27.81 -18.89 -25.96
C SER A 204 26.97 -20.18 -25.98
N PRO A 205 26.17 -20.41 -27.05
CA PRO A 205 26.73 -21.18 -28.15
C PRO A 205 26.26 -20.77 -29.56
N THR A 206 27.00 -21.34 -30.51
CA THR A 206 27.02 -21.24 -31.97
C THR A 206 25.69 -21.47 -32.72
N ASN A 207 25.57 -20.70 -33.82
CA ASN A 207 24.92 -21.02 -35.11
C ASN A 207 23.40 -21.27 -35.13
N ASN A 208 22.60 -20.25 -35.46
CA ASN A 208 22.27 -19.88 -36.85
C ASN A 208 21.02 -18.98 -36.94
N VAL A 209 21.10 -18.04 -37.88
CA VAL A 209 20.08 -17.10 -38.39
C VAL A 209 19.62 -16.01 -37.42
N LEU A 210 20.40 -14.93 -37.39
CA LEU A 210 20.05 -13.65 -36.79
C LEU A 210 19.79 -12.66 -37.94
N ASN A 211 18.54 -12.22 -38.11
CA ASN A 211 18.26 -10.94 -38.75
C ASN A 211 18.63 -9.86 -37.73
N VAL A 212 19.82 -9.31 -37.89
CA VAL A 212 20.39 -8.23 -37.09
C VAL A 212 19.67 -6.93 -37.46
N ILE A 213 18.99 -6.30 -36.51
CA ILE A 213 18.68 -4.86 -36.59
C ILE A 213 19.79 -4.16 -35.83
N ASN A 214 20.70 -3.53 -36.58
CA ASN A 214 21.75 -2.65 -36.08
C ASN A 214 21.14 -1.31 -35.67
N LEU A 215 21.31 -0.89 -34.41
CA LEU A 215 21.14 0.50 -34.00
C LEU A 215 22.52 1.16 -34.00
N GLY A 216 23.02 1.41 -35.20
CA GLY A 216 24.16 2.29 -35.43
C GLY A 216 23.68 3.74 -35.38
N MET A 217 24.38 4.53 -34.58
CA MET A 217 24.45 5.97 -34.80
C MET A 217 24.90 6.22 -36.22
N ASP A 218 24.18 7.05 -36.97
CA ASP A 218 24.74 8.16 -37.73
C ASP A 218 23.63 9.08 -38.26
N GLU A 219 24.10 10.26 -38.61
CA GLU A 219 23.53 11.55 -38.93
C GLU A 219 22.31 11.63 -39.88
N GLU A 220 21.62 12.77 -39.74
CA GLU A 220 20.74 13.44 -40.72
C GLU A 220 19.58 12.67 -41.33
N SER A 221 18.38 12.81 -40.72
CA SER A 221 17.20 13.17 -41.49
C SER A 221 16.12 13.79 -40.60
N SER A 222 15.78 15.04 -40.92
CA SER A 222 14.50 15.69 -40.63
C SER A 222 13.33 14.73 -40.87
N TYR A 223 12.57 14.40 -39.83
CA TYR A 223 11.10 14.39 -39.85
C TYR A 223 10.58 14.50 -38.41
N ASP A 224 9.78 15.54 -38.22
CA ASP A 224 9.04 15.85 -37.01
C ASP A 224 7.97 14.79 -36.68
N ASP A 225 7.61 14.79 -35.39
CA ASP A 225 6.37 14.27 -34.81
C ASP A 225 6.23 12.75 -34.61
N ALA A 226 6.50 12.31 -33.37
CA ALA A 226 5.49 11.67 -32.49
C ALA A 226 6.08 10.93 -31.25
N ASN A 227 7.31 11.22 -30.81
CA ASN A 227 7.77 10.68 -29.52
C ASN A 227 7.14 11.45 -28.35
N ILE A 228 6.11 10.86 -27.74
CA ILE A 228 5.35 11.36 -26.59
C ILE A 228 6.27 11.74 -25.41
N PHE A 229 7.45 11.12 -25.33
CA PHE A 229 8.47 11.38 -24.32
C PHE A 229 9.19 12.73 -24.48
N ASN A 230 9.19 13.33 -25.67
CA ASN A 230 9.73 14.69 -25.87
C ASN A 230 8.71 15.78 -25.51
N LYS A 231 7.40 15.45 -25.48
CA LYS A 231 6.32 16.38 -25.04
C LYS A 231 6.21 16.48 -23.52
N LEU A 232 6.76 15.53 -22.77
CA LEU A 232 7.01 15.70 -21.34
C LEU A 232 8.22 16.62 -21.17
N LYS A 233 7.98 17.94 -21.26
CA LYS A 233 8.91 18.93 -20.73
C LYS A 233 9.21 18.52 -19.29
N ARG A 234 10.40 17.96 -19.06
CA ARG A 234 11.09 18.11 -17.79
C ARG A 234 10.98 19.60 -17.47
N THR A 235 10.24 19.95 -16.42
CA THR A 235 10.44 21.23 -15.77
C THR A 235 11.92 21.24 -15.45
N SER A 236 12.70 21.99 -16.23
CA SER A 236 14.10 22.24 -15.95
C SER A 236 14.14 22.65 -14.48
N ALA A 237 14.83 21.85 -13.66
CA ALA A 237 15.23 22.30 -12.35
C ALA A 237 15.79 23.71 -12.49
N PRO A 238 15.49 24.65 -11.58
CA PRO A 238 16.07 25.98 -11.67
C PRO A 238 17.57 25.79 -11.79
N ASP A 239 18.14 26.34 -12.86
CA ASP A 239 19.59 26.47 -13.00
C ASP A 239 20.07 27.10 -11.70
N VAL A 240 20.65 26.28 -10.82
CA VAL A 240 21.44 26.78 -9.70
C VAL A 240 22.68 27.32 -10.38
N SER A 241 22.56 28.57 -10.85
CA SER A 241 23.60 29.22 -11.60
C SER A 241 24.89 29.13 -10.79
N MET A 242 26.00 28.83 -11.47
CA MET A 242 27.35 28.94 -10.92
C MET A 242 27.60 30.33 -10.28
N SER A 243 26.75 31.34 -10.57
CA SER A 243 26.81 32.65 -9.93
C SER A 243 26.39 32.64 -8.45
N ASN A 244 25.49 31.76 -8.02
CA ASN A 244 25.11 31.65 -6.59
C ASN A 244 26.23 31.03 -5.76
N ILE A 245 26.94 30.04 -6.31
CA ILE A 245 28.11 29.42 -5.65
C ILE A 245 29.26 30.43 -5.57
N ALA A 246 29.54 31.17 -6.66
CA ALA A 246 30.55 32.21 -6.67
C ALA A 246 30.25 33.34 -5.68
N PHE A 247 28.98 33.72 -5.53
CA PHE A 247 28.56 34.75 -4.57
C PHE A 247 28.73 34.29 -3.11
N GLU A 248 28.35 33.04 -2.78
CA GLU A 248 28.55 32.50 -1.42
C GLU A 248 30.04 32.28 -1.11
N LEU A 249 30.87 31.90 -2.08
CA LEU A 249 32.32 31.82 -1.90
C LEU A 249 32.92 33.20 -1.61
N LYS A 250 32.50 34.24 -2.34
CA LYS A 250 32.94 35.62 -2.08
C LYS A 250 32.53 36.08 -0.68
N ARG A 251 31.30 35.80 -0.27
CA ARG A 251 30.77 36.14 1.05
C ARG A 251 31.50 35.42 2.19
N MET A 252 31.90 34.16 1.98
CA MET A 252 32.72 33.43 2.95
C MET A 252 34.11 34.02 3.09
N ASN A 253 34.76 34.41 1.99
CA ASN A 253 36.08 35.04 2.04
C ASN A 253 36.03 36.38 2.80
N GLU A 254 35.02 37.22 2.55
CA GLU A 254 34.83 38.47 3.30
C GLU A 254 34.63 38.24 4.81
N ARG A 255 33.97 37.14 5.20
CA ARG A 255 33.83 36.76 6.62
C ARG A 255 35.16 36.34 7.23
N ILE A 256 35.97 35.59 6.49
CA ILE A 256 37.30 35.13 6.94
C ILE A 256 38.21 36.34 7.17
N ASP A 257 38.25 37.29 6.24
CA ASP A 257 39.06 38.51 6.38
C ASP A 257 38.65 39.35 7.58
N ASN A 258 37.33 39.45 7.85
CA ASN A 258 36.83 40.14 9.02
C ASN A 258 37.22 39.44 10.33
N LEU A 259 37.24 38.11 10.35
CA LEU A 259 37.68 37.35 11.52
C LEU A 259 39.18 37.57 11.79
N TYR A 260 40.01 37.62 10.75
CA TYR A 260 41.44 37.94 10.92
C TYR A 260 41.65 39.32 11.53
N LYS A 261 40.93 40.34 11.04
CA LYS A 261 41.00 41.70 11.63
C LYS A 261 40.56 41.71 13.10
N ILE A 262 39.51 40.98 13.46
CA ILE A 262 39.05 40.89 14.85
C ILE A 262 40.11 40.22 15.75
N ILE A 263 40.78 39.18 15.24
CA ILE A 263 41.86 38.50 15.97
C ILE A 263 43.05 39.44 16.17
N GLU A 264 43.43 40.19 15.13
CA GLU A 264 44.52 41.16 15.19
C GLU A 264 44.26 42.25 16.24
N ILE A 265 43.08 42.89 16.21
CA ILE A 265 42.66 43.88 17.22
C ILE A 265 42.67 43.27 18.64
N LYS A 266 42.20 42.03 18.80
CA LYS A 266 42.21 41.37 20.12
C LYS A 266 43.61 41.08 20.64
N ASN A 267 44.58 40.86 19.76
CA ASN A 267 45.97 40.63 20.13
C ASN A 267 46.66 41.94 20.52
N GLU A 268 46.34 43.05 19.84
CA GLU A 268 46.83 44.38 20.21
C GLU A 268 46.31 44.85 21.58
N ILE A 269 45.04 44.59 21.90
CA ILE A 269 44.44 44.98 23.19
C ILE A 269 45.02 44.17 24.38
N LYS A 270 45.65 43.03 24.11
CA LYS A 270 46.24 42.16 25.14
C LYS A 270 47.71 42.49 25.46
N GLN A 271 48.34 43.39 24.72
CA GLN A 271 49.69 43.91 25.00
C GLN A 271 49.59 45.22 25.78
#